data_AF-A0A120DGU3-F1
#
_entry.id   AF-A0A120DGU3-F1
#
_cell.length_a   1.000
_cell.length_b   1.000
_cell.length_c   1.000
_cell.angle_alpha   90.00
_cell.angle_beta   90.00
_cell.angle_gamma   90.00
#
_symmetry.space_group_name_H-M   'P 1'
#
loop_
_entity.id
_entity.type
_entity.pdbx_description
1 polymer ?
#
loop_
_entity_poly.entity_id
_entity_poly.type
_entity_poly.pdbx_seq_one_letter_code
_entity_poly.pdbx_strand_id
1 'polypeptide(L)'
;MLMKMLRLLKQSIALFWVMLILSFVVNYSGVHNEMTFTILGVSLFTSAVITWLLPLIIVLANSEVQRKGMILFLSLGFPVFGGIISYLILSKQVRTTTM
;
A
#
# COMPACT_ATOMS: atom_id res chain seq x y z
N MET A 1 -10.31 2.86 -14.99
CA MET A 1 -8.92 2.54 -14.58
C MET A 1 -8.77 2.56 -13.06
N LEU A 2 -9.32 3.59 -12.40
CA LEU A 2 -9.34 3.77 -10.95
C LEU A 2 -9.66 2.51 -10.12
N MET A 3 -10.74 1.78 -10.41
CA MET A 3 -11.09 0.55 -9.67
C MET A 3 -10.00 -0.54 -9.69
N LYS A 4 -9.31 -0.71 -10.82
CA LYS A 4 -8.21 -1.70 -10.93
C LYS A 4 -7.02 -1.27 -10.07
N MET A 5 -6.66 0.01 -10.12
CA MET A 5 -5.56 0.56 -9.31
C MET A 5 -5.89 0.54 -7.81
N LEU A 6 -7.14 0.78 -7.45
CA LEU A 6 -7.61 0.69 -6.07
C LEU A 6 -7.54 -0.73 -5.52
N ARG A 7 -7.88 -1.73 -6.36
CA ARG A 7 -7.71 -3.16 -6.02
C ARG A 7 -6.23 -3.51 -5.81
N LEU A 8 -5.33 -3.01 -6.67
CA LEU A 8 -3.89 -3.19 -6.51
C LEU A 8 -3.37 -2.56 -5.21
N LEU A 9 -3.84 -1.36 -4.86
CA LEU A 9 -3.48 -0.70 -3.59
C LEU A 9 -3.93 -1.52 -2.38
N LYS A 10 -5.17 -2.04 -2.40
CA LYS A 10 -5.67 -2.94 -1.35
C LYS A 10 -4.80 -4.20 -1.21
N GLN A 11 -4.46 -4.83 -2.32
CA GLN A 11 -3.64 -6.05 -2.33
C GLN A 11 -2.22 -5.77 -1.82
N SER A 12 -1.64 -4.64 -2.19
CA SER A 12 -0.29 -4.23 -1.74
C SER A 12 -0.26 -3.97 -0.23
N ILE A 13 -1.27 -3.29 0.30
CA ILE A 13 -1.44 -3.10 1.75
C ILE A 13 -1.57 -4.45 2.46
N ALA A 14 -2.40 -5.35 1.94
CA ALA A 14 -2.59 -6.68 2.55
C ALA A 14 -1.29 -7.49 2.52
N LEU A 15 -0.57 -7.50 1.39
CA LEU A 15 0.72 -8.18 1.25
C LEU A 15 1.76 -7.62 2.22
N PHE A 16 1.82 -6.30 2.40
CA PHE A 16 2.73 -5.69 3.38
C PHE A 16 2.48 -6.26 4.79
N TRP A 17 1.24 -6.28 5.25
CA TRP A 17 0.90 -6.81 6.58
C TRP A 17 1.15 -8.31 6.71
N VAL A 18 0.84 -9.10 5.68
CA VAL A 18 1.13 -10.55 5.66
C VAL A 18 2.63 -10.79 5.77
N MET A 19 3.44 -10.09 4.97
CA MET A 19 4.89 -10.23 4.99
C MET A 19 5.49 -9.74 6.32
N LEU A 20 4.91 -8.70 6.93
CA LEU A 20 5.34 -8.20 8.23
C LEU A 20 5.11 -9.25 9.33
N ILE A 21 3.92 -9.84 9.36
CA ILE A 21 3.60 -10.91 10.32
C ILE A 21 4.51 -12.12 10.09
N LEU A 22 4.69 -12.55 8.84
CA LEU A 22 5.61 -13.66 8.51
C LEU A 22 7.04 -13.36 8.94
N SER A 23 7.52 -12.13 8.75
CA SER A 23 8.84 -11.71 9.22
C SER A 23 8.98 -11.84 10.74
N PHE A 24 7.95 -11.48 11.52
CA PHE A 24 7.97 -11.67 12.96
C PHE A 24 7.94 -13.16 13.35
N VAL A 25 7.12 -13.97 12.69
CA VAL A 25 7.01 -15.41 12.95
C VAL A 25 8.33 -16.12 12.66
N VAL A 26 8.96 -15.85 11.51
CA VAL A 26 10.25 -16.44 11.13
C VAL A 26 11.33 -16.01 12.10
N ASN A 27 11.40 -14.73 12.46
CA ASN A 27 12.36 -14.24 13.45
C ASN A 27 12.18 -14.92 14.83
N TYR A 28 10.93 -15.10 15.28
CA TYR A 28 10.63 -15.75 16.56
C TYR A 28 10.90 -17.27 16.55
N SER A 29 10.76 -17.93 15.41
CA SER A 29 10.95 -19.38 15.27
C SER A 29 12.41 -19.85 15.46
N GLY A 30 13.38 -18.93 15.47
CA GLY A 30 14.80 -19.28 15.56
C GLY A 30 15.39 -19.91 14.29
N VAL A 31 14.60 -20.05 13.21
CA VAL A 31 15.07 -20.54 11.91
C VAL A 31 15.93 -19.46 11.25
N HIS A 32 17.25 -19.60 11.33
CA HIS A 32 18.19 -18.74 10.61
C HIS A 32 18.49 -19.30 9.22
N ASN A 33 17.77 -18.78 8.22
CA ASN A 33 18.09 -18.98 6.81
C ASN A 33 18.22 -17.61 6.12
N GLU A 34 19.45 -17.25 5.76
CA GLU A 34 19.79 -15.97 5.13
C GLU A 34 18.99 -15.70 3.86
N MET A 35 18.71 -16.75 3.07
CA MET A 35 17.93 -16.61 1.84
C MET A 35 16.46 -16.27 2.15
N THR A 36 15.87 -16.91 3.17
CA THR A 36 14.50 -16.62 3.62
C THR A 36 14.39 -15.19 4.15
N PHE A 37 15.33 -14.75 4.98
CA PHE A 37 15.35 -13.37 5.50
C PHE A 37 15.52 -12.34 4.38
N THR A 38 16.39 -12.61 3.41
CA THR A 38 16.58 -11.73 2.24
C THR A 38 15.29 -11.61 1.42
N ILE A 39 14.63 -12.73 1.12
CA ILE A 39 13.37 -12.74 0.36
C ILE A 39 12.28 -11.97 1.11
N LEU A 40 12.14 -12.19 2.42
CA LEU A 40 11.17 -11.49 3.27
C LEU A 40 11.47 -9.98 3.32
N GLY A 41 12.73 -9.60 3.51
CA GLY A 41 13.17 -8.20 3.53
C GLY A 41 12.88 -7.48 2.21
N VAL A 42 13.26 -8.08 1.08
CA VAL A 42 12.98 -7.52 -0.25
C VAL A 42 11.47 -7.42 -0.51
N SER A 43 10.69 -8.44 -0.11
CA SER A 43 9.24 -8.44 -0.27
C SER A 43 8.56 -7.36 0.57
N LEU A 44 9.00 -7.19 1.81
CA LEU A 44 8.54 -6.12 2.71
C LEU A 44 8.88 -4.74 2.16
N PHE A 45 10.12 -4.54 1.75
CA PHE A 45 10.56 -3.27 1.17
C PHE A 45 9.76 -2.93 -0.09
N THR A 46 9.62 -3.88 -1.00
CA THR A 46 8.89 -3.68 -2.26
C THR A 46 7.41 -3.38 -2.02
N SER A 47 6.75 -4.13 -1.14
CA SER A 47 5.35 -3.89 -0.78
C SER A 47 5.13 -2.54 -0.08
N ALA A 48 6.08 -2.11 0.75
CA ALA A 48 6.06 -0.78 1.37
C ALA A 48 6.19 0.34 0.33
N VAL A 49 7.15 0.22 -0.61
CA VAL A 49 7.34 1.18 -1.71
C VAL A 49 6.10 1.28 -2.59
N ILE A 50 5.48 0.15 -2.95
CA ILE A 50 4.25 0.15 -3.74
C ILE A 50 3.11 0.82 -2.97
N THR A 51 2.91 0.45 -1.70
CA THR A 51 1.86 1.05 -0.86
C THR A 51 2.05 2.56 -0.72
N TRP A 52 3.30 3.02 -0.70
CA TRP A 52 3.66 4.42 -0.60
C TRP A 52 3.43 5.20 -1.91
N LEU A 53 3.90 4.70 -3.05
CA LEU A 53 3.91 5.43 -4.31
C LEU A 53 2.64 5.26 -5.14
N LEU A 54 1.97 4.12 -5.03
CA LEU A 54 0.79 3.82 -5.84
C LEU A 54 -0.37 4.83 -5.67
N PRO A 55 -0.67 5.37 -4.48
CA PRO A 55 -1.67 6.43 -4.34
C PRO A 55 -1.29 7.72 -5.07
N LEU A 56 0.00 8.08 -5.16
CA LEU A 56 0.46 9.21 -5.97
C LEU A 56 0.13 8.96 -7.45
N ILE A 57 0.46 7.77 -7.96
CA ILE A 57 0.16 7.38 -9.34
C ILE A 57 -1.35 7.42 -9.60
N ILE A 58 -2.18 6.96 -8.65
CA ILE A 58 -3.64 7.01 -8.78
C ILE A 58 -4.14 8.44 -8.94
N VAL A 59 -3.64 9.38 -8.13
CA VAL A 59 -4.05 10.79 -8.15
C VAL A 59 -3.60 11.49 -9.43
N LEU A 60 -2.40 11.19 -9.91
CA LEU A 60 -1.84 11.77 -11.13
C LEU A 60 -2.53 11.21 -12.39
N ALA A 61 -2.82 9.91 -12.42
CA ALA A 61 -3.40 9.23 -13.58
C ALA A 61 -4.93 9.41 -13.71
N ASN A 62 -5.64 9.85 -12.66
CA ASN A 62 -7.10 10.01 -12.70
C ASN A 62 -7.49 11.45 -12.39
N SER A 63 -8.02 12.15 -13.38
CA SER A 63 -8.50 13.54 -13.26
C SER A 63 -9.66 13.66 -12.25
N GLU A 64 -10.51 12.65 -12.18
CA GLU A 64 -11.75 12.57 -11.39
C GLU A 64 -11.55 12.39 -9.87
N VAL A 65 -10.32 12.15 -9.42
CA VAL A 65 -10.04 11.99 -7.99
C VAL A 65 -10.26 13.33 -7.28
N GLN A 66 -11.16 13.35 -6.31
CA GLN A 66 -11.38 14.48 -5.42
C GLN A 66 -10.35 14.44 -4.29
N ARG A 67 -10.06 15.59 -3.66
CA ARG A 67 -9.09 15.70 -2.54
C ARG A 67 -7.65 15.26 -2.89
N LYS A 68 -7.22 15.47 -4.14
CA LYS A 68 -5.86 15.17 -4.63
C LYS A 68 -4.76 15.66 -3.69
N GLY A 69 -4.84 16.92 -3.25
CA GLY A 69 -3.84 17.53 -2.37
C GLY A 69 -3.67 16.78 -1.04
N MET A 70 -4.77 16.30 -0.44
CA MET A 70 -4.72 15.53 0.81
C MET A 70 -4.09 14.15 0.59
N ILE A 71 -4.43 13.47 -0.50
CA ILE A 71 -3.84 12.16 -0.85
C ILE A 71 -2.34 12.31 -1.15
N LEU A 72 -1.95 13.36 -1.88
CA LEU A 72 -0.54 13.69 -2.14
C LEU A 72 0.21 13.96 -0.84
N PHE A 73 -0.34 14.80 0.04
CA PHE A 73 0.27 15.12 1.33
C PHE A 73 0.45 13.87 2.20
N LEU A 74 -0.59 13.05 2.32
CA LEU A 74 -0.55 11.81 3.09
C LEU A 74 0.48 10.84 2.53
N SER A 75 0.48 10.66 1.20
CA SER A 75 1.44 9.77 0.55
C SER A 75 2.86 10.27 0.75
N LEU A 76 3.15 11.56 0.56
CA LEU A 76 4.52 12.09 0.72
C LEU A 76 4.98 12.14 2.18
N GLY A 77 4.09 12.44 3.12
CA GLY A 77 4.44 12.63 4.53
C GLY A 77 4.49 11.33 5.35
N PHE A 78 3.74 10.31 4.96
CA PHE A 78 3.63 9.06 5.72
C PHE A 78 3.66 7.87 4.75
N PRO A 79 4.69 7.00 4.78
CA PRO A 79 4.82 5.92 3.78
C PRO A 79 3.65 4.93 3.76
N VAL A 80 3.73 3.84 4.53
CA VAL A 80 2.70 2.79 4.54
C VAL A 80 1.37 3.32 5.08
N PHE A 81 1.41 4.14 6.14
CA PHE A 81 0.21 4.72 6.74
C PHE A 81 -0.51 5.71 5.81
N GLY A 82 0.23 6.53 5.05
CA GLY A 82 -0.36 7.43 4.06
C GLY A 82 -0.99 6.67 2.91
N GLY A 83 -0.40 5.54 2.49
CA GLY A 83 -1.00 4.63 1.53
C GLY A 83 -2.34 4.04 1.98
N ILE A 84 -2.43 3.62 3.25
CA ILE A 84 -3.66 3.09 3.85
C ILE A 84 -4.76 4.17 3.92
N ILE A 85 -4.43 5.36 4.43
CA ILE A 85 -5.41 6.44 4.56
C ILE A 85 -5.88 6.89 3.17
N SER A 86 -4.96 6.98 2.20
CA SER A 86 -5.27 7.29 0.81
C SER A 86 -6.23 6.28 0.19
N TYR A 87 -6.03 4.98 0.45
CA TYR A 87 -6.98 3.94 0.03
C TYR A 87 -8.37 4.13 0.64
N LEU A 88 -8.48 4.47 1.92
CA LEU A 88 -9.77 4.72 2.58
C LEU A 88 -10.52 5.91 1.95
N ILE A 89 -9.80 7.00 1.65
CA ILE A 89 -10.37 8.18 1.00
C ILE A 89 -10.86 7.82 -0.41
N LEU A 90 -9.99 7.21 -1.22
CA LEU A 90 -10.29 6.85 -2.61
C LEU A 90 -11.44 5.84 -2.70
N SER A 91 -11.46 4.83 -1.83
CA SER A 91 -12.52 3.81 -1.81
C SER A 91 -13.87 4.39 -1.42
N LYS A 92 -13.90 5.33 -0.45
CA LYS A 92 -15.12 6.06 -0.08
C LYS A 92 -15.63 6.91 -1.24
N GLN A 93 -14.74 7.63 -1.92
CA GLN A 93 -15.12 8.45 -3.07
C GLN A 93 -15.73 7.59 -4.19
N VAL A 94 -15.06 6.51 -4.59
CA VAL A 94 -15.54 5.64 -5.68
C VAL A 94 -16.93 5.10 -5.36
N ARG A 95 -17.19 4.68 -4.11
CA ARG A 95 -18.50 4.19 -3.68
C ARG A 95 -19.59 5.25 -3.84
N THR A 96 -19.31 6.51 -3.48
CA THR A 96 -20.27 7.62 -3.59
C THR A 96 -20.57 8.01 -5.03
N THR A 97 -19.62 7.87 -5.95
CA THR A 97 -19.85 8.17 -7.38
C THR A 97 -20.55 7.06 -8.15
N THR A 98 -20.58 5.83 -7.62
CA THR A 98 -21.24 4.67 -8.26
C THR A 98 -22.65 4.38 -7.73
N MET A 99 -23.08 5.06 -6.65
CA MET A 99 -24.48 5.06 -6.18
C MET A 99 -25.23 6.22 -6.80
#